data_AF-A0A2T5MKD9-F1
#
_entry.id   AF-A0A2T5MKD9-F1
#
_cell.length_a   1.000
_cell.length_b   1.000
_cell.length_c   1.000
_cell.angle_alpha   90.00
_cell.angle_beta   90.00
_cell.angle_gamma   90.00
#
_symmetry.space_group_name_H-M   'P 1'
#
loop_
_entity.id
_entity.type
_entity.pdbx_description
1 polymer ?
#
loop_
_entity_poly.entity_id
_entity_poly.type
_entity_poly.pdbx_seq_one_letter_code
_entity_poly.pdbx_strand_id
1 'polypeptide(L)'
;MLEKVKVTGVKWFQDSIDGKAFDTGTAFIEERLDESKGRAKGYACTPYRLGSAALAQVLAKREMPLVCEVEFDRVTNGKETQIIIADIRPLGEKSPPVAKAA
;
A
#
# COMPACT_ATOMS: atom_id res chain seq x y z
N MET A 1 -0.68 -2.17 12.57
CA MET A 1 0.52 -1.38 12.95
C MET A 1 0.78 -0.39 11.83
N LEU A 2 0.83 0.91 12.13
CA LEU A 2 1.02 1.95 11.12
C LEU A 2 2.52 2.19 10.92
N GLU A 3 2.99 2.00 9.68
CA GLU A 3 4.39 2.14 9.31
C GLU A 3 4.57 3.27 8.30
N LYS A 4 5.66 4.02 8.42
CA LYS A 4 5.93 5.16 7.53
C LYS A 4 6.76 4.69 6.35
N VAL A 5 6.20 4.77 5.16
CA VAL A 5 6.82 4.28 3.93
C VAL A 5 6.82 5.36 2.86
N LYS A 6 7.81 5.33 1.96
CA LYS A 6 7.79 6.17 0.77
C LYS A 6 7.10 5.40 -0.36
N VAL A 7 5.99 5.92 -0.84
CA VAL A 7 5.23 5.41 -1.98
C VAL A 7 5.75 6.09 -3.23
N THR A 8 6.27 5.31 -4.16
CA THR A 8 6.81 5.79 -5.44
C THR A 8 5.79 5.72 -6.57
N GLY A 9 4.75 4.89 -6.41
CA GLY A 9 3.76 4.64 -7.45
C GLY A 9 2.50 3.99 -6.87
N VAL A 10 1.38 4.12 -7.58
CA VAL A 10 0.19 3.27 -7.37
C VAL A 10 -0.38 2.84 -8.72
N LYS A 11 -0.93 1.64 -8.77
CA LYS A 11 -1.78 1.17 -9.87
C LYS A 11 -3.11 0.74 -9.31
N TRP A 12 -4.17 0.93 -10.09
CA TRP A 12 -5.49 0.43 -9.77
C TRP A 12 -6.12 -0.19 -11.00
N PHE A 13 -6.98 -1.16 -10.74
CA PHE A 13 -7.80 -1.81 -11.73
C PHE A 13 -9.20 -1.89 -11.16
N GLN A 14 -10.13 -1.19 -11.82
CA GLN A 14 -11.54 -1.17 -11.48
C GLN A 14 -12.31 -1.41 -12.78
N ASP A 15 -12.68 -2.65 -13.02
CA ASP A 15 -13.43 -3.05 -14.20
C ASP A 15 -14.32 -4.26 -13.88
N SER A 16 -15.36 -4.47 -14.68
CA SER A 16 -16.24 -5.62 -14.57
C SER A 16 -16.03 -6.50 -15.80
N ILE A 17 -15.40 -7.66 -15.59
CA ILE A 17 -15.17 -8.64 -16.66
C ILE A 17 -16.02 -9.87 -16.33
N ASP A 18 -16.90 -10.24 -17.26
CA ASP A 18 -17.69 -11.47 -17.18
C ASP A 18 -18.58 -11.54 -15.91
N GLY A 19 -19.23 -10.41 -15.59
CA GLY A 19 -20.13 -10.27 -14.43
C GLY A 19 -19.43 -10.23 -13.06
N LYS A 20 -18.10 -10.29 -13.02
CA LYS A 20 -17.30 -10.14 -11.79
C LYS A 20 -16.69 -8.76 -11.71
N ALA A 21 -17.04 -8.03 -10.66
CA ALA A 21 -16.40 -6.77 -10.33
C ALA A 21 -14.97 -7.04 -9.83
N PHE A 22 -13.99 -6.55 -10.57
CA PHE A 22 -12.60 -6.54 -10.15
C PHE A 22 -12.30 -5.17 -9.53
N ASP A 23 -12.10 -5.17 -8.22
CA ASP A 23 -11.56 -4.04 -7.48
C ASP A 23 -10.18 -4.45 -6.97
N THR A 24 -9.11 -3.93 -7.58
CA THR A 24 -7.74 -4.22 -7.14
C THR A 24 -6.88 -2.98 -7.21
N GLY A 25 -6.32 -2.58 -6.08
CA GLY A 25 -5.23 -1.60 -6.02
C GLY A 25 -3.88 -2.26 -5.77
N THR A 26 -2.80 -1.60 -6.13
CA THR A 26 -1.44 -1.96 -5.73
C THR A 26 -0.63 -0.69 -5.52
N ALA A 27 0.06 -0.59 -4.39
CA ALA A 27 1.01 0.48 -4.12
C ALA A 27 2.44 -0.03 -4.33
N PHE A 28 3.31 0.83 -4.85
CA PHE A 28 4.74 0.57 -4.96
C PHE A 28 5.45 1.33 -3.85
N ILE A 29 6.09 0.59 -2.96
CA ILE A 29 6.77 1.13 -1.79
C ILE A 29 8.28 0.98 -1.98
N GLU A 30 9.02 2.05 -1.70
CA GLU A 30 10.47 2.04 -1.64
C GLU A 30 10.92 1.40 -0.32
N GLU A 31 11.55 0.24 -0.40
CA GLU A 31 12.13 -0.49 0.73
C GLU A 31 13.64 -0.55 0.60
N ARG A 32 14.34 -0.41 1.74
CA ARG A 32 15.79 -0.56 1.77
C ARG A 32 16.15 -2.04 1.62
N LEU A 33 17.05 -2.33 0.69
CA LEU A 33 17.58 -3.69 0.55
C LEU A 33 18.50 -4.03 1.72
N ASP A 34 18.54 -5.31 2.10
CA ASP A 34 19.43 -5.79 3.16
C ASP A 34 20.89 -5.81 2.68
N GLU A 35 21.64 -4.79 3.11
CA GLU A 35 23.06 -4.62 2.79
C GLU A 35 23.98 -5.46 3.69
N SER A 36 23.46 -6.11 4.73
CA SER A 36 24.27 -6.84 5.72
C SER A 36 25.10 -7.96 5.10
N LYS A 37 24.60 -8.57 4.02
CA LYS A 37 25.27 -9.69 3.33
C LYS A 37 26.17 -9.26 2.17
N GLY A 38 26.33 -7.95 1.92
CA GLY A 38 27.15 -7.41 0.83
C GLY A 38 26.68 -7.78 -0.59
N ARG A 39 25.49 -8.38 -0.73
CA ARG A 39 24.92 -8.82 -2.02
C ARG A 39 23.88 -7.86 -2.59
N ALA A 40 23.48 -6.85 -1.82
CA ALA A 40 22.48 -5.87 -2.21
C ALA A 40 22.88 -4.48 -1.69
N LYS A 41 22.45 -3.43 -2.39
CA LYS A 41 22.73 -2.02 -2.07
C LYS A 41 21.58 -1.14 -2.55
N GLY A 42 21.19 -0.14 -1.75
CA GLY A 42 20.18 0.84 -2.12
C GLY A 42 18.75 0.42 -1.78
N TYR A 43 17.81 0.79 -2.65
CA TYR A 43 16.38 0.63 -2.43
C TYR A 43 15.72 -0.13 -3.58
N ALA A 44 14.72 -0.93 -3.26
CA ALA A 44 13.86 -1.60 -4.21
C ALA A 44 12.43 -1.05 -4.12
N CYS A 45 11.71 -1.06 -5.25
CA CYS A 45 10.29 -0.77 -5.27
C CYS A 45 9.52 -2.09 -5.16
N THR A 46 8.93 -2.36 -4.01
CA THR A 46 8.15 -3.57 -3.76
C THR A 46 6.66 -3.29 -4.00
N PRO A 47 5.97 -4.09 -4.85
CA PRO A 47 4.53 -3.96 -5.04
C PRO A 47 3.76 -4.64 -3.91
N TYR A 48 2.85 -3.90 -3.29
CA TYR A 48 1.94 -4.41 -2.28
C TYR A 48 0.49 -4.26 -2.73
N ARG A 49 -0.29 -5.32 -2.57
CA ARG A 49 -1.72 -5.28 -2.92
C ARG A 49 -2.46 -4.41 -1.92
N LEU A 50 -3.28 -3.49 -2.44
CA LEU A 50 -4.22 -2.71 -1.64
C LEU A 50 -5.55 -3.45 -1.59
N GLY A 51 -6.23 -3.38 -0.45
CA GLY A 51 -7.58 -3.92 -0.30
C GLY A 51 -8.64 -3.23 -1.18
N SER A 52 -8.37 -2.01 -1.68
CA SER A 52 -9.28 -1.27 -2.56
C SER A 52 -8.54 -0.38 -3.56
N ALA A 53 -9.07 -0.31 -4.79
CA ALA A 53 -8.67 0.62 -5.84
C ALA A 53 -8.97 2.08 -5.47
N ALA A 54 -9.96 2.35 -4.63
CA ALA A 54 -10.31 3.71 -4.22
C ALA A 54 -9.15 4.40 -3.52
N LEU A 55 -8.43 3.68 -2.65
CA LEU A 55 -7.23 4.18 -1.96
C LEU A 55 -6.12 4.55 -2.95
N ALA A 56 -5.89 3.70 -3.96
CA ALA A 56 -4.92 3.99 -5.01
C ALA A 56 -5.34 5.23 -5.84
N GLN A 57 -6.61 5.37 -6.18
CA GLN A 57 -7.12 6.55 -6.90
C GLN A 57 -6.97 7.85 -6.10
N VAL A 58 -7.14 7.80 -4.77
CA VAL A 58 -6.91 8.96 -3.88
C VAL A 58 -5.43 9.35 -3.90
N LEU A 59 -4.53 8.38 -3.82
CA LEU A 59 -3.08 8.61 -3.87
C LEU A 59 -2.62 9.12 -5.24
N ALA A 60 -3.24 8.66 -6.33
CA ALA A 60 -2.91 9.07 -7.69
C ALA A 60 -3.20 10.55 -7.98
N LYS A 61 -4.04 11.20 -7.17
CA LYS A 61 -4.30 12.65 -7.27
C LYS A 61 -3.19 13.51 -6.64
N ARG A 62 -2.22 12.88 -5.96
CA ARG A 62 -1.10 13.54 -5.31
C ARG A 62 0.15 13.41 -6.17
N GLU A 63 1.09 14.32 -5.99
CA GLU A 63 2.40 14.19 -6.60
C GLU A 63 3.20 13.08 -5.92
N MET A 64 3.89 12.28 -6.74
CA MET A 64 4.74 11.18 -6.30
C MET A 64 6.21 11.53 -6.53
N PRO A 65 7.15 11.03 -5.70
CA PRO A 65 6.94 10.13 -4.56
C PRO A 65 6.40 10.85 -3.33
N LEU A 66 5.56 10.17 -2.55
CA LEU A 66 5.01 10.71 -1.30
C LEU A 66 5.29 9.79 -0.12
N VAL A 67 5.34 10.35 1.07
CA VAL A 67 5.47 9.56 2.30
C VAL A 67 4.06 9.26 2.83
N CYS A 68 3.77 8.00 3.14
CA CYS A 68 2.49 7.55 3.66
C CYS A 68 2.66 6.73 4.93
N GLU A 69 1.67 6.80 5.82
CA GLU A 69 1.43 5.81 6.85
C GLU A 69 0.61 4.67 6.25
N VAL A 70 1.16 3.46 6.26
CA VAL A 70 0.52 2.25 5.79
C VAL A 70 0.28 1.29 6.93
N GLU A 71 -0.87 0.65 6.93
CA GLU A 71 -1.15 -0.50 7.77
C GLU A 71 -1.00 -1.76 6.94
N PHE A 72 0.05 -2.53 7.21
CA PHE A 72 0.23 -3.84 6.63
C PHE A 72 -0.60 -4.87 7.38
N ASP A 73 -1.29 -5.71 6.63
CA ASP A 73 -1.98 -6.87 7.14
C ASP A 73 -1.45 -8.13 6.47
N ARG A 74 -1.42 -9.22 7.23
CA ARG A 74 -0.93 -10.51 6.78
C ARG A 74 -2.12 -11.41 6.59
N VAL A 75 -2.54 -11.56 5.34
CA VAL A 75 -3.61 -12.48 4.98
C VAL A 75 -3.01 -13.86 4.67
N THR A 76 -3.62 -14.89 5.24
CA THR A 76 -3.25 -16.28 4.94
C THR A 76 -4.47 -17.04 4.44
N ASN A 77 -4.31 -17.79 3.37
CA ASN A 77 -5.35 -18.70 2.86
C ASN A 77 -5.02 -20.17 3.19
N GLY A 78 -4.32 -20.41 4.31
CA GLY A 78 -3.89 -21.73 4.77
C GLY A 78 -2.77 -22.40 3.96
N LYS A 79 -2.53 -21.97 2.71
CA LYS A 79 -1.42 -22.44 1.85
C LYS A 79 -0.33 -21.39 1.64
N GLU A 80 -0.73 -20.13 1.48
CA GLU A 80 0.18 -19.01 1.25
C GLU A 80 -0.15 -17.88 2.21
N THR A 81 0.90 -17.18 2.61
CA THR A 81 0.83 -15.98 3.43
C THR A 81 1.25 -14.80 2.56
N GLN A 82 0.36 -13.83 2.39
CA GLN A 82 0.62 -12.64 1.59
C GLN A 82 0.51 -11.41 2.49
N ILE A 83 1.41 -10.45 2.30
CA ILE A 83 1.34 -9.16 2.97
C ILE A 83 0.58 -8.22 2.05
N ILE A 84 -0.51 -7.66 2.56
CA ILE A 84 -1.32 -6.67 1.88
C ILE A 84 -1.33 -5.38 2.68
N ILE A 85 -1.69 -4.29 2.04
CA ILE A 85 -1.94 -3.02 2.71
C ILE A 85 -3.45 -2.95 3.00
N ALA A 86 -3.79 -2.99 4.29
CA ALA A 86 -5.15 -2.83 4.77
C ALA A 86 -5.60 -1.36 4.71
N ASP A 87 -4.70 -0.43 5.05
CA ASP A 87 -4.97 1.01 4.99
C ASP A 87 -3.72 1.80 4.59
N ILE A 88 -3.91 2.93 3.90
CA ILE A 88 -2.82 3.80 3.44
C ILE A 88 -3.26 5.26 3.49
N ARG A 89 -2.45 6.10 4.12
CA ARG A 89 -2.74 7.52 4.30
C ARG A 89 -1.49 8.37 4.08
N PRO A 90 -1.56 9.47 3.31
CA PRO A 90 -0.42 10.35 3.11
C PRO A 90 -0.02 11.09 4.40
N LEU A 91 1.27 11.11 4.72
CA LEU A 91 1.84 11.88 5.83
C LEU A 91 1.78 13.37 5.50
N GLY A 92 0.89 14.09 6.18
CA GLY A 92 0.62 15.51 5.91
C GLY A 92 -0.87 15.84 5.99
N GLU A 93 -1.74 14.85 5.82
CA GLU A 93 -3.14 14.98 6.22
C GLU A 93 -3.24 14.70 7.73
N LYS A 94 -3.42 15.76 8.53
CA LYS A 94 -4.06 15.62 9.83
C LYS A 94 -5.47 15.08 9.57
N SER A 95 -5.66 13.77 9.67
CA SER A 95 -7.02 13.28 9.86
C SER A 95 -7.54 13.89 11.17
N PRO A 96 -8.76 14.44 11.24
CA PRO A 96 -9.42 14.62 12.51
C PRO A 96 -9.40 13.28 13.25
N PRO A 97 -9.22 13.25 14.56
CA PRO A 97 -9.24 11.99 15.29
C PRO A 97 -10.59 11.33 15.01
N VAL A 98 -10.56 10.17 14.35
CA VAL A 98 -11.72 9.29 14.31
C VAL A 98 -11.99 8.93 15.76
N ALA A 99 -12.93 9.65 16.36
CA ALA A 99 -13.49 9.32 17.64
C ALA A 99 -13.98 7.88 17.53
N LYS A 100 -13.38 6.99 18.32
CA LYS A 100 -14.03 5.73 18.68
C LYS A 100 -15.38 6.14 19.29
N ALA A 101 -16.46 5.97 18.52
CA ALA A 101 -17.79 6.03 19.08
C ALA A 101 -17.93 4.85 20.04
N ALA A 102 -18.26 5.19 21.28
CA ALA A 102 -18.47 4.30 22.42
C ALA A 102 -19.68 3.38 22.23
#